data_AF-A0A345DQ34-F1
#
_entry.id   AF-A0A345DQ34-F1
#
_cell.length_a   1.000
_cell.length_b   1.000
_cell.length_c   1.000
_cell.angle_alpha   90.00
_cell.angle_beta   90.00
_cell.angle_gamma   90.00
#
_symmetry.space_group_name_H-M   'P 1'
#
loop_
_entity.id
_entity.type
_entity.pdbx_description
1 polymer ?
#
loop_
_entity_poly.entity_id
_entity_poly.type
_entity_poly.pdbx_seq_one_letter_code
_entity_poly.pdbx_strand_id
1 'polypeptide(L)' 'MTKKYLLIMKSDFSNDILTKSFYTLEEVKITAGENSSFKTTIIDLENENIKWKGCE' A
#
# COMPACT_ATOMS: atom_id res chain seq x y z
N MET A 1 -1.83 1.74 18.69
CA MET A 1 -1.41 0.53 17.93
C MET A 1 -0.12 0.87 17.20
N THR A 2 0.68 -0.10 16.81
CA THR A 2 1.81 0.17 15.90
C THR A 2 1.23 0.57 14.55
N LYS A 3 1.68 1.71 14.02
CA LYS A 3 1.17 2.27 12.77
C LYS A 3 1.23 1.26 11.63
N LYS A 4 0.29 1.28 10.68
CA LYS A 4 0.27 0.31 9.58
C LYS A 4 0.05 1.00 8.24
N TYR A 5 0.80 0.56 7.24
CA TYR A 5 0.72 1.05 5.87
C TYR A 5 0.42 -0.11 4.93
N LEU A 6 -0.36 0.14 3.89
CA LEU A 6 -0.63 -0.80 2.81
C LEU A 6 0.02 -0.30 1.52
N LEU A 7 0.78 -1.17 0.86
CA LEU A 7 1.31 -0.96 -0.46
C LEU A 7 0.43 -1.67 -1.47
N ILE A 8 -0.16 -0.91 -2.39
CA ILE A 8 -0.78 -1.43 -3.60
C ILE A 8 0.23 -1.27 -4.74
N MET A 9 0.49 -2.34 -5.47
CA MET A 9 1.37 -2.35 -6.64
C MET A 9 0.57 -2.87 -7.82
N LYS A 10 0.52 -2.09 -8.90
CA LYS A 10 -0.08 -2.51 -10.17
C LYS A 10 1.04 -2.71 -11.18
N SER A 11 1.01 -3.87 -11.85
CA SER A 11 1.91 -4.15 -12.96
C SER A 11 1.58 -3.26 -14.15
N ASP A 12 2.59 -2.74 -14.83
CA ASP A 12 2.40 -2.04 -16.11
C ASP A 12 2.14 -3.03 -17.26
N PHE A 13 2.54 -4.30 -17.09
CA PHE A 13 2.46 -5.33 -18.13
C PHE A 13 1.29 -6.30 -17.96
N SER A 14 0.69 -6.35 -16.76
CA SER A 14 -0.46 -7.21 -16.47
C SER A 14 -1.51 -6.44 -15.68
N ASN A 15 -2.76 -6.91 -15.73
CA ASN A 15 -3.82 -6.34 -14.90
C ASN A 15 -3.76 -6.78 -13.43
N ASP A 16 -2.68 -7.44 -13.02
CA ASP A 16 -2.50 -7.90 -11.65
C ASP A 16 -2.28 -6.73 -10.70
N ILE A 17 -2.93 -6.84 -9.55
CA ILE A 17 -2.78 -5.94 -8.42
C ILE A 17 -2.24 -6.77 -7.27
N LEU A 18 -1.07 -6.38 -6.77
CA LEU A 18 -0.45 -6.98 -5.60
C LEU A 18 -0.60 -6.03 -4.41
N THR A 19 -0.93 -6.59 -3.25
CA THR A 19 -1.09 -5.84 -2.01
C THR A 19 -0.20 -6.42 -0.91
N LYS A 20 0.56 -5.56 -0.23
CA LYS A 20 1.40 -5.92 0.92
C LYS A 20 1.19 -4.94 2.08
N SER A 21 1.15 -5.42 3.31
CA SER A 21 1.01 -4.60 4.52
C SER A 21 2.31 -4.51 5.30
N PHE A 22 2.60 -3.34 5.88
CA PHE A 22 3.81 -3.03 6.64
C PHE A 22 3.48 -2.32 7.96
N TYR A 23 4.38 -2.43 8.93
CA TYR A 23 4.24 -1.79 10.24
C TYR A 23 4.91 -0.41 10.30
N THR A 24 5.77 -0.06 9.34
CA THR A 24 6.41 1.26 9.32
C THR A 24 6.37 1.90 7.94
N LEU A 25 6.47 3.23 7.91
CA LEU A 25 6.54 3.99 6.66
C LEU A 25 7.85 3.72 5.91
N GLU A 26 8.91 3.35 6.63
CA GLU A 26 10.22 3.10 6.07
C GLU A 26 10.23 1.80 5.26
N GLU A 27 9.75 0.69 5.85
CA GLU A 27 9.66 -0.61 5.16
C GLU A 27 8.86 -0.52 3.87
N VAL A 28 7.73 0.21 3.90
CA VAL A 28 6.87 0.36 2.72
C VAL A 28 7.53 1.21 1.63
N LYS A 29 8.28 2.26 1.99
CA LYS A 29 9.01 3.09 1.03
C LYS A 29 10.17 2.34 0.37
N ILE A 30 10.91 1.56 1.16
CA ILE A 30 11.99 0.69 0.65
C ILE A 30 11.41 -0.30 -0.36
N THR A 31 10.37 -1.03 0.04
CA THR A 31 9.74 -2.02 -0.86
C THR A 31 9.15 -1.37 -2.12
N ALA A 32 8.53 -0.20 -2.00
CA ALA A 32 7.99 0.53 -3.16
C ALA A 32 9.10 0.97 -4.13
N GLY A 33 10.26 1.41 -3.60
CA GLY A 33 11.42 1.79 -4.42
C GLY A 33 12.05 0.61 -5.14
N GLU A 34 12.19 -0.55 -4.47
CA GLU A 34 12.67 -1.79 -5.08
C GLU A 34 11.74 -2.27 -6.22
N ASN A 35 10.45 -1.99 -6.11
CA ASN A 35 9.44 -2.33 -7.11
C ASN A 35 9.09 -1.13 -8.02
N SER A 36 10.08 -0.29 -8.35
CA SER A 36 9.91 0.91 -9.20
C SER A 36 9.33 0.64 -10.59
N SER A 37 9.45 -0.59 -11.11
CA SER A 37 8.82 -1.04 -12.36
C SER A 37 7.30 -1.24 -12.25
N PHE A 38 6.73 -1.14 -11.05
CA PHE A 38 5.30 -1.21 -10.80
C PHE A 38 4.78 0.17 -10.42
N LYS A 39 3.55 0.48 -10.82
CA LYS A 39 2.85 1.64 -10.30
C LYS A 39 2.44 1.37 -8.86
N THR A 40 3.12 2.01 -7.92
CA THR A 40 2.90 1.79 -6.49
C THR A 40 2.04 2.89 -5.85
N THR A 41 1.26 2.55 -4.84
CA THR A 41 0.45 3.48 -4.03
C THR A 41 0.53 3.06 -2.58
N ILE A 42 0.91 3.99 -1.70
CA ILE A 42 1.03 3.77 -0.27
C ILE A 42 -0.21 4.35 0.41
N ILE A 43 -0.89 3.53 1.21
CA ILE A 43 -2.08 3.91 1.96
C ILE A 43 -1.75 3.84 3.44
N ASP A 44 -1.99 4.93 4.16
CA ASP A 44 -1.91 4.96 5.63
C ASP A 44 -3.23 4.42 6.21
N LEU A 45 -3.21 3.22 6.77
CA LEU A 45 -4.42 2.55 7.26
C LEU A 45 -4.95 3.16 8.57
N GLU A 46 -4.14 3.95 9.28
CA GLU A 46 -4.56 4.66 10.48
C GLU A 46 -4.96 6.12 10.19
N ASN A 47 -4.97 6.53 8.93
CA ASN A 47 -5.45 7.85 8.55
C ASN A 47 -6.95 7.94 8.83
N GLU A 48 -7.32 8.83 9.76
CA GLU A 48 -8.69 9.09 10.21
C GLU A 48 -9.65 9.50 9.08
N ASN A 49 -9.11 9.97 7.97
CA ASN A 49 -9.88 10.34 6.78
C ASN A 49 -10.24 9.13 5.90
N ILE A 50 -9.61 7.98 6.11
CA ILE A 50 -9.94 6.73 5.42
C ILE A 50 -11.08 6.06 6.20
N LYS A 51 -12.30 6.44 5.86
CA LYS A 51 -13.51 5.75 6.32
C LYS A 51 -13.75 4.52 5.45
N TRP A 52 -13.95 3.37 6.08
CA TRP A 52 -14.41 2.17 5.37
C TRP A 52 -15.69 2.51 4.60
N LYS A 53 -15.69 2.25 3.29
CA LYS A 53 -16.84 2.45 2.39
C LYS A 53 -17.50 1.14 1.95
N GLY A 54 -17.12 0.01 2.53
CA GLY A 54 -17.82 -1.25 2.29
C GLY A 54 -19.17 -1.25 3.01
N CYS A 55 -20.14 -1.98 2.46
CA CYS A 55 -21.43 -2.20 3.13
C CYS A 55 -21.22 -3.07 4.39
N GLU A 56 -22.00 -2.78 5.43
CA GLU A 56 -22.14 -3.64 6.63
C GLU A 56 -22.79 -4.99 6.27
#